data_AF-A0A286TF03-F1
#
_entry.id   AF-A0A286TF03-F1
#
_cell.length_a   1.000
_cell.length_b   1.000
_cell.length_c   1.000
_cell.angle_alpha   90.00
_cell.angle_beta   90.00
_cell.angle_gamma   90.00
#
_symmetry.space_group_name_H-M   'P 1'
#
loop_
_entity.id
_entity.type
_entity.pdbx_description
1 polymer ?
#
loop_
_entity_poly.entity_id
_entity_poly.type
_entity_poly.pdbx_seq_one_letter_code
_entity_poly.pdbx_strand_id
1 'polypeptide(L)'
;MREDRRSRYDDGFRREALALIKAGAGRDALARRLAMPRQTAEKWIILYRSGGEEAIMGGGSNGSRRYNWETTVAAARDHVENGLTKTEAMARHGIASIVDWQRCVGQFLRGRVLVR
;
A
#
# COMPACT_ATOMS: atom_id res chain seq x y z
N MET A 1 -19.68 -13.37 14.19
CA MET A 1 -18.43 -12.91 13.55
C MET A 1 -18.74 -11.65 12.77
N ARG A 2 -17.99 -10.55 12.96
CA ARG A 2 -18.13 -9.35 12.11
C ARG A 2 -17.30 -9.60 10.85
N GLU A 3 -17.94 -9.76 9.70
CA GLU A 3 -17.25 -9.76 8.41
C GLU A 3 -16.42 -8.48 8.31
N ASP A 4 -15.11 -8.66 8.13
CA ASP A 4 -14.19 -7.57 7.84
C ASP A 4 -14.60 -6.97 6.49
N ARG A 5 -15.31 -5.83 6.52
CA ARG A 5 -15.84 -5.12 5.34
C ARG A 5 -14.75 -4.69 4.33
N ARG A 6 -13.49 -4.99 4.62
CA ARG A 6 -12.29 -4.76 3.79
C ARG A 6 -12.10 -5.83 2.71
N SER A 7 -12.78 -6.97 2.78
CA SER A 7 -12.62 -8.08 1.83
C SER A 7 -13.62 -8.04 0.66
N ARG A 8 -13.99 -6.86 0.15
CA ARG A 8 -14.89 -6.80 -1.01
C ARG A 8 -14.20 -7.29 -2.31
N TYR A 9 -12.88 -7.18 -2.34
CA TYR A 9 -12.01 -7.69 -3.38
C TYR A 9 -10.78 -8.27 -2.69
N ASP A 10 -10.80 -9.56 -2.34
CA ASP A 10 -9.61 -10.24 -1.84
C ASP A 10 -8.61 -10.52 -2.97
N ASP A 11 -7.47 -11.10 -2.63
CA ASP A 11 -6.42 -11.40 -3.61
C ASP A 11 -6.82 -12.48 -4.61
N GLY A 12 -7.70 -13.41 -4.23
CA GLY A 12 -8.27 -14.40 -5.15
C GLY A 12 -9.13 -13.72 -6.21
N PHE A 13 -10.03 -12.84 -5.79
CA PHE A 13 -10.86 -12.02 -6.67
C PHE A 13 -10.00 -11.15 -7.61
N ARG A 14 -8.94 -10.54 -7.08
CA ARG A 14 -8.00 -9.73 -7.88
C ARG A 14 -7.29 -10.53 -8.95
N ARG A 15 -6.86 -11.76 -8.65
CA ARG A 15 -6.22 -12.66 -9.62
C ARG A 15 -7.19 -13.08 -10.72
N GLU A 16 -8.45 -13.36 -10.37
CA GLU A 16 -9.47 -13.69 -11.37
C GLU A 16 -9.73 -12.51 -12.31
N ALA A 17 -9.85 -11.30 -11.76
CA ALA A 17 -9.98 -10.08 -12.56
C ALA A 17 -8.78 -9.86 -13.48
N LEU A 18 -7.55 -10.09 -12.98
CA LEU A 18 -6.34 -9.99 -13.78
C LEU A 18 -6.31 -10.96 -14.95
N ALA A 19 -6.68 -12.23 -14.72
CA ALA A 19 -6.75 -13.22 -15.77
C ALA A 19 -7.70 -12.79 -16.90
N LEU A 20 -8.86 -12.24 -16.54
CA LEU A 20 -9.83 -11.71 -17.51
C LEU A 20 -9.29 -10.49 -18.27
N ILE A 21 -8.66 -9.54 -17.57
CA ILE A 21 -8.10 -8.34 -18.21
C ILE A 21 -6.95 -8.72 -19.17
N LYS A 22 -6.05 -9.63 -18.77
CA LYS A 22 -4.97 -10.16 -19.63
C LYS A 22 -5.51 -10.87 -20.87
N ALA A 23 -6.63 -11.57 -20.74
CA ALA A 23 -7.34 -12.20 -21.85
C ALA A 23 -8.09 -11.18 -22.75
N GLY A 24 -7.95 -9.87 -22.51
CA GLY A 24 -8.56 -8.82 -23.32
C GLY A 24 -10.02 -8.54 -22.97
N ALA A 25 -10.51 -8.96 -21.79
CA ALA A 25 -11.88 -8.67 -21.38
C ALA A 25 -12.10 -7.15 -21.22
N GLY A 26 -13.07 -6.62 -21.97
CA GLY A 26 -13.54 -5.24 -21.81
C GLY A 26 -14.43 -5.06 -20.58
N ARG A 27 -14.77 -3.79 -20.28
CA ARG A 27 -15.56 -3.39 -19.10
C ARG A 27 -16.80 -4.23 -18.88
N ASP A 28 -17.61 -4.43 -19.93
CA ASP A 28 -18.91 -5.10 -19.79
C ASP A 28 -18.76 -6.62 -19.58
N ALA A 29 -17.72 -7.24 -20.15
CA ALA A 29 -17.39 -8.64 -19.92
C ALA A 29 -16.87 -8.87 -18.50
N LEU A 30 -15.98 -7.98 -18.02
CA LEU A 30 -15.42 -8.03 -16.67
C LEU A 30 -16.51 -7.81 -15.60
N ALA A 31 -17.36 -6.80 -15.79
CA ALA A 31 -18.47 -6.48 -14.90
C ALA A 31 -19.45 -7.66 -14.75
N ARG A 32 -19.80 -8.29 -15.88
CA ARG A 32 -20.73 -9.43 -15.89
C ARG A 32 -20.13 -10.66 -15.21
N ARG A 33 -18.87 -11.00 -15.52
CA ARG A 33 -18.22 -12.20 -14.98
C ARG A 33 -17.96 -12.13 -13.48
N LEU A 34 -17.60 -10.95 -12.98
CA LEU A 34 -17.27 -10.75 -11.56
C LEU A 34 -18.42 -10.18 -10.74
N ALA A 35 -19.62 -10.06 -11.31
CA ALA A 35 -20.79 -9.44 -10.69
C ALA A 35 -20.48 -8.07 -10.04
N MET A 36 -19.57 -7.31 -10.65
CA MET A 36 -19.10 -6.03 -10.12
C MET A 36 -19.71 -4.85 -10.88
N PRO A 37 -19.85 -3.67 -10.25
CA PRO A 37 -20.34 -2.49 -10.95
C PRO A 37 -19.48 -2.14 -12.17
N ARG A 38 -20.12 -1.74 -13.29
CA ARG A 38 -19.43 -1.37 -14.54
C ARG A 38 -18.37 -0.30 -14.33
N GLN A 39 -18.66 0.70 -13.49
CA GLN A 39 -17.69 1.76 -13.16
C GLN A 39 -16.44 1.21 -12.45
N THR A 40 -16.60 0.17 -11.62
CA THR A 40 -15.45 -0.46 -10.96
C THR A 40 -14.64 -1.27 -11.96
N ALA A 41 -15.29 -2.04 -12.83
CA ALA A 41 -14.61 -2.76 -13.91
C ALA A 41 -13.83 -1.81 -14.83
N GLU A 42 -14.40 -0.64 -15.16
CA GLU A 42 -13.74 0.40 -15.94
C GLU A 42 -12.50 0.96 -15.24
N LYS A 43 -12.61 1.32 -13.96
CA LYS A 43 -11.49 1.78 -13.15
C LYS A 43 -10.36 0.75 -13.09
N TRP A 44 -10.69 -0.54 -12.99
CA TRP A 44 -9.71 -1.61 -12.95
C TRP A 44 -8.98 -1.77 -14.29
N ILE A 45 -9.68 -1.66 -15.42
CA ILE A 45 -9.03 -1.68 -16.74
C ILE A 45 -8.09 -0.49 -16.91
N ILE A 46 -8.49 0.71 -16.49
CA ILE A 46 -7.64 1.90 -16.51
C ILE A 46 -6.40 1.69 -15.61
N LEU A 47 -6.62 1.19 -14.40
CA LEU A 47 -5.56 0.95 -13.42
C LEU A 47 -4.52 -0.07 -13.94
N TYR A 48 -4.97 -1.15 -14.56
CA TYR A 48 -4.10 -2.12 -15.22
C TYR A 48 -3.30 -1.50 -16.38
N ARG A 49 -3.92 -0.65 -17.20
CA ARG A 49 -3.20 0.04 -18.29
C ARG A 49 -2.12 0.99 -17.77
N SER A 50 -2.34 1.63 -16.61
CA SER A 50 -1.37 2.57 -16.02
C SER A 50 -0.28 1.91 -15.19
N GLY A 51 -0.55 0.78 -14.53
CA GLY A 51 0.35 0.21 -13.52
C GLY A 51 0.43 -1.31 -13.51
N GLY A 52 -0.09 -1.97 -14.54
CA GLY A 52 0.01 -3.42 -14.74
C GLY A 52 -0.66 -4.23 -13.63
N GLU A 53 -0.14 -5.43 -13.41
CA GLU A 53 -0.68 -6.39 -12.44
C GLU A 53 -0.56 -5.89 -10.99
N GLU A 54 0.57 -5.25 -10.68
CA GLU A 54 0.86 -4.69 -9.36
C GLU A 54 -0.20 -3.67 -8.92
N ALA A 55 -0.70 -2.86 -9.85
CA ALA A 55 -1.73 -1.89 -9.55
C ALA A 55 -3.07 -2.55 -9.16
N ILE A 56 -3.41 -3.70 -9.73
CA ILE A 56 -4.62 -4.46 -9.36
C ILE A 56 -4.42 -5.25 -8.06
N MET A 57 -3.22 -5.82 -7.86
CA MET A 57 -2.88 -6.58 -6.65
C MET A 57 -2.71 -5.71 -5.40
N GLY A 58 -2.79 -4.38 -5.52
CA GLY A 58 -2.56 -3.45 -4.40
C GLY A 58 -1.09 -3.14 -4.13
N GLY A 59 -0.19 -3.53 -5.05
CA GLY A 59 1.21 -3.14 -5.09
C GLY A 59 1.45 -1.72 -5.60
N GLY A 60 0.47 -1.12 -6.27
CA GLY A 60 0.53 0.26 -6.77
C GLY A 60 -0.44 1.19 -6.06
N SER A 61 0.08 2.14 -5.27
CA SER A 61 -0.59 3.39 -4.87
C SER A 61 -1.91 3.27 -4.10
N ASN A 62 -1.82 2.91 -2.82
CA ASN A 62 -2.65 3.57 -1.82
C ASN A 62 -1.85 3.82 -0.55
N GLY A 63 -1.28 5.03 -0.48
CA GLY A 63 -0.74 5.64 0.73
C GLY A 63 0.72 5.33 1.06
N SER A 64 1.56 6.36 0.95
CA SER A 64 2.98 6.45 1.34
C SER A 64 3.95 5.58 0.53
N ARG A 65 5.06 6.19 0.08
CA ARG A 65 6.32 5.49 -0.16
C ARG A 65 6.59 4.74 1.14
N ARG A 66 6.22 3.45 1.21
CA ARG A 66 6.39 2.66 2.42
C ARG A 66 7.88 2.49 2.59
N TYR A 67 8.49 3.34 3.41
CA TYR A 67 9.79 3.06 3.99
C TYR A 67 9.73 1.65 4.52
N ASN A 68 10.74 0.84 4.19
CA ASN A 68 10.78 -0.50 4.75
C ASN A 68 10.73 -0.34 6.29
N TRP A 69 10.11 -1.31 6.95
CA TRP A 69 9.96 -1.31 8.40
C TRP A 69 11.28 -0.98 9.13
N GLU A 70 12.39 -1.53 8.64
CA GLU A 70 13.73 -1.35 9.19
C GLU A 70 14.21 0.10 9.12
N THR A 71 13.90 0.82 8.04
CA THR A 71 14.23 2.23 7.81
C THR A 71 13.49 3.10 8.81
N THR A 72 12.24 2.76 9.11
CA THR A 72 11.45 3.52 10.09
C THR A 72 11.96 3.35 11.52
N VAL A 73 12.42 2.14 11.87
CA VAL A 73 12.99 1.85 13.19
C VAL A 73 14.39 2.46 13.33
N ALA A 74 15.24 2.33 12.32
CA ALA A 74 16.59 2.90 12.33
C ALA A 74 16.54 4.43 12.43
N ALA A 75 15.64 5.08 11.69
CA ALA A 75 15.47 6.53 11.75
C ALA A 75 14.94 7.01 13.12
N ALA A 76 14.04 6.25 13.74
CA ALA A 76 13.53 6.57 15.08
C ALA A 76 14.59 6.34 16.17
N ARG A 77 15.36 5.24 16.10
CA ARG A 77 16.48 4.98 17.03
C ARG A 77 17.56 6.05 16.93
N ASP A 78 17.95 6.43 15.72
CA ASP A 78 18.94 7.49 15.52
C ASP A 78 18.51 8.81 16.18
N HIS A 79 17.22 9.13 16.15
CA HIS A 79 16.70 10.34 16.78
C HIS A 79 16.53 10.22 18.30
N VAL A 80 15.99 9.10 18.79
CA VAL A 80 15.62 8.92 20.21
C VAL A 80 16.82 8.48 21.06
N GLU A 81 17.67 7.62 20.53
CA GLU A 81 18.80 7.01 21.24
C GLU A 81 20.13 7.68 20.89
N ASN A 82 20.40 7.96 19.61
CA ASN A 82 21.66 8.58 19.16
C ASN A 82 21.64 10.11 19.12
N GLY A 83 20.50 10.74 19.45
CA GLY A 83 20.36 12.19 19.56
C GLY A 83 20.42 12.95 18.23
N LEU A 84 20.27 12.28 17.07
CA LEU A 84 20.22 12.97 15.78
C LEU A 84 19.04 13.93 15.74
N THR A 85 19.23 15.09 15.11
CA THR A 85 18.09 15.98 14.85
C THR A 85 17.14 15.34 13.85
N LYS A 86 15.88 15.75 13.89
CA LYS A 86 14.85 15.27 12.95
C LYS A 86 15.30 15.37 11.49
N THR A 87 15.94 16.47 11.12
CA THR A 87 16.38 16.71 9.73
C THR A 87 17.49 15.76 9.32
N GLU A 88 18.45 15.49 10.21
CA GLU A 88 19.56 14.56 9.96
C GLU A 88 19.05 13.12 9.85
N ALA A 89 18.15 12.69 10.73
CA ALA A 89 17.53 11.38 10.66
C ALA A 89 16.68 11.21 9.39
N MET A 90 15.90 12.24 9.01
CA MET A 90 15.13 12.21 7.77
C MET A 90 16.03 12.13 6.54
N ALA A 91 17.11 12.91 6.49
CA ALA A 91 18.06 12.89 5.38
C ALA A 91 18.81 11.55 5.27
N ARG A 92 19.30 11.02 6.40
CA ARG A 92 20.04 9.76 6.47
C ARG A 92 19.22 8.56 6.01
N HIS A 93 17.92 8.56 6.31
CA HIS A 93 17.02 7.43 6.03
C HIS A 93 16.10 7.67 4.82
N GLY A 94 16.33 8.75 4.06
CA GLY A 94 15.56 9.06 2.85
C GLY A 94 14.08 9.39 3.10
N ILE A 95 13.74 9.82 4.32
CA ILE A 95 12.37 10.18 4.70
C ILE A 95 12.05 11.57 4.17
N ALA A 96 11.35 11.63 3.03
CA ALA A 96 11.01 12.85 2.32
C ALA A 96 9.79 13.57 2.90
N SER A 97 9.02 12.90 3.77
CA SER A 97 7.73 13.37 4.27
C SER A 97 7.75 13.53 5.78
N ILE A 98 7.42 14.75 6.24
CA ILE A 98 7.33 15.09 7.66
C ILE A 98 6.21 14.33 8.38
N VAL A 99 5.13 14.00 7.66
CA VAL A 99 4.00 13.24 8.16
C VAL A 99 4.40 11.77 8.34
N ASP A 100 5.13 11.22 7.37
CA ASP A 100 5.68 9.87 7.49
C ASP A 100 6.68 9.78 8.65
N TRP A 101 7.54 10.79 8.82
CA TRP A 101 8.44 10.90 9.97
C TRP A 101 7.69 10.84 11.32
N GLN A 102 6.69 11.70 11.51
CA GLN A 102 5.92 11.75 12.75
C GLN A 102 5.20 10.42 13.03
N ARG A 103 4.72 9.75 11.98
CA ARG A 103 4.13 8.43 12.09
C ARG A 103 5.15 7.38 12.52
N CYS A 104 6.37 7.40 11.97
CA CYS A 104 7.46 6.46 12.32
C CYS A 104 7.86 6.61 13.78
N VAL A 105 8.24 7.83 14.21
CA VAL A 105 8.64 8.10 15.60
C VAL A 105 7.50 7.82 16.57
N GLY A 106 6.26 8.18 16.20
CA GLY A 106 5.09 7.89 17.02
C GLY A 106 4.74 6.41 17.13
N GLN A 107 5.18 5.53 16.22
CA GLN A 107 5.04 4.08 16.38
C GLN A 107 6.14 3.52 17.28
N PHE A 108 7.37 4.02 17.12
CA PHE A 108 8.52 3.67 17.95
C PHE A 108 8.31 3.99 19.43
N LEU A 109 7.94 5.24 19.74
CA LEU A 109 7.70 5.69 21.12
C LEU A 109 6.51 4.98 21.81
N ARG A 110 5.55 4.46 21.04
CA ARG A 110 4.40 3.72 21.58
C ARG A 110 4.71 2.26 21.91
N GLY A 111 5.95 1.81 21.78
CA GLY A 111 6.33 0.42 22.03
C GLY A 111 5.62 -0.59 21.12
N ARG A 112 4.97 -0.13 20.04
CA ARG A 112 4.42 -1.00 18.99
C ARG A 112 5.50 -1.58 18.10
N VAL A 113 6.76 -1.28 18.42
CA VAL A 113 7.93 -1.83 17.79
C VAL A 113 8.32 -3.08 18.58
N LEU A 114 7.84 -4.22 18.11
CA LEU A 114 8.37 -5.52 18.50
C LEU A 114 9.78 -5.61 17.96
N VAL A 115 10.76 -5.38 18.83
CA VAL A 115 12.15 -5.75 18.59
C VAL A 115 12.14 -7.28 18.60
N ARG A 116 12.35 -7.87 17.42
CA ARG A 116 12.59 -9.31 17.29
C ARG A 116 14.07 -9.57 17.26
#